data_AF-A0A564WCW0-F1
#
_entry.id   AF-A0A564WCW0-F1
#
_cell.length_a   1.000
_cell.length_b   1.000
_cell.length_c   1.000
_cell.angle_alpha   90.00
_cell.angle_beta   90.00
_cell.angle_gamma   90.00
#
_symmetry.space_group_name_H-M   'P 1'
#
loop_
_entity.id
_entity.type
_entity.pdbx_description
1 polymer ?
#
loop_
_entity_poly.entity_id
_entity_poly.type
_entity_poly.pdbx_seq_one_letter_code
_entity_poly.pdbx_strand_id
1 'polypeptide(L)'
;MAFESIASRRPDNIEAYTMTVREAARVFEDAGVARTERSIINWCQPNRQGIARLDAFFDENARKYYLTPQSVERAVEEELAKARAAGTQLPNPSEAQAPAAEPIPKRVEAEDLPGKGSGRWEELERENRDLQITTRAKDYFIEQLQKDRDAFARERSALIDKLVASSERIGVLETKLLQLEGPREVRKVQVVADGSDSGDQLD
;
A
#
# COMPACT_ATOMS: atom_id res chain seq x y z
N MET A 1 -29.13 4.94 24.61
CA MET A 1 -28.47 3.64 24.38
C MET A 1 -27.61 3.81 23.14
N ALA A 2 -26.29 3.87 23.31
CA ALA A 2 -25.37 3.99 22.17
C ALA A 2 -25.31 2.64 21.46
N PHE A 3 -25.72 2.59 20.19
CA PHE A 3 -25.42 1.46 19.32
C PHE A 3 -23.93 1.55 18.99
N GLU A 4 -23.12 0.73 19.65
CA GLU A 4 -21.73 0.55 19.25
C GLU A 4 -21.72 0.06 17.80
N SER A 5 -20.92 0.72 16.97
CA SER A 5 -20.68 0.30 15.60
C SER A 5 -20.06 -1.09 15.63
N ILE A 6 -20.80 -2.09 15.12
CA ILE A 6 -20.35 -3.50 15.05
C ILE A 6 -18.99 -3.61 14.33
N ALA A 7 -18.61 -2.61 13.53
CA ALA A 7 -17.34 -2.56 12.82
C ALA A 7 -16.09 -2.47 13.71
N SER A 8 -16.19 -2.13 15.01
CA SER A 8 -15.03 -2.09 15.92
C SER A 8 -15.05 -3.17 17.02
N ARG A 9 -15.99 -4.11 16.98
CA ARG A 9 -16.06 -5.16 18.00
C ARG A 9 -15.04 -6.24 17.66
N ARG A 10 -13.87 -6.19 18.31
CA ARG A 10 -12.96 -7.34 18.28
C ARG A 10 -13.73 -8.57 18.77
N PRO A 11 -13.75 -9.68 18.02
CA PRO A 11 -14.43 -10.88 18.46
C PRO A 11 -13.73 -11.44 19.69
N ASP A 12 -14.50 -12.05 20.60
CA ASP A 12 -13.98 -12.63 21.84
C ASP A 12 -13.01 -13.81 21.58
N ASN A 13 -13.12 -14.43 20.40
CA ASN A 13 -12.26 -15.54 19.95
C ASN A 13 -11.53 -15.18 18.65
N ILE A 14 -10.46 -14.41 18.75
CA ILE A 14 -9.63 -13.99 17.60
C ILE A 14 -8.93 -15.20 16.95
N GLU A 15 -8.63 -16.25 17.72
CA GLU A 15 -7.89 -17.43 17.24
C GLU A 15 -8.63 -18.22 16.15
N ALA A 16 -9.98 -18.11 16.10
CA ALA A 16 -10.78 -18.76 15.07
C ALA A 16 -10.62 -18.14 13.67
N TYR A 17 -10.11 -16.91 13.59
CA TYR A 17 -10.04 -16.11 12.36
C TYR A 17 -8.64 -16.18 11.75
N THR A 18 -8.33 -17.31 11.13
CA THR A 18 -6.98 -17.63 10.63
C THR A 18 -6.78 -17.32 9.15
N MET A 19 -7.86 -17.05 8.41
CA MET A 19 -7.81 -16.98 6.95
C MET A 19 -8.09 -15.57 6.43
N THR A 20 -7.37 -15.15 5.40
CA THR A 20 -7.56 -13.86 4.73
C THR A 20 -8.55 -13.96 3.56
N VAL A 21 -9.08 -12.82 3.12
CA VAL A 21 -9.96 -12.74 1.92
C VAL A 21 -9.31 -13.38 0.68
N ARG A 22 -8.01 -13.19 0.51
CA ARG A 22 -7.26 -13.71 -0.63
C ARG A 22 -7.16 -15.24 -0.61
N GLU A 23 -6.98 -15.82 0.58
CA GLU A 23 -6.99 -17.26 0.76
C GLU A 23 -8.39 -17.82 0.56
N ALA A 24 -9.42 -17.15 1.10
CA ALA A 24 -10.81 -17.53 0.87
C ALA A 24 -11.15 -17.55 -0.63
N ALA A 25 -10.70 -16.56 -1.42
CA ALA A 25 -10.91 -16.53 -2.87
C ALA A 25 -10.36 -17.79 -3.56
N ARG A 26 -9.19 -18.27 -3.14
CA ARG A 26 -8.61 -19.52 -3.65
C ARG A 26 -9.47 -20.74 -3.29
N VAL A 27 -10.02 -20.79 -2.08
CA VAL A 27 -10.94 -21.87 -1.67
C VAL A 27 -12.19 -21.89 -2.57
N PHE A 28 -12.76 -20.73 -2.91
CA PHE A 28 -13.87 -20.64 -3.86
C PHE A 28 -13.48 -21.09 -5.27
N GLU A 29 -12.28 -20.74 -5.74
CA GLU A 29 -11.75 -21.18 -7.03
C GLU A 29 -11.56 -22.70 -7.08
N ASP A 30 -10.91 -23.28 -6.06
CA ASP A 30 -10.64 -24.71 -5.94
C ASP A 30 -11.95 -25.54 -5.87
N ALA A 31 -13.01 -24.97 -5.30
CA ALA A 31 -14.35 -25.57 -5.25
C ALA A 31 -15.16 -25.41 -6.55
N GLY A 32 -14.63 -24.75 -7.58
CA GLY A 32 -15.31 -24.52 -8.85
C GLY A 32 -16.41 -23.45 -8.80
N VAL A 33 -16.45 -22.65 -7.75
CA VAL A 33 -17.41 -21.55 -7.52
C VAL A 33 -16.67 -20.23 -7.35
N ALA A 34 -15.79 -19.91 -8.30
CA ALA A 34 -14.88 -18.77 -8.21
C ALA A 34 -15.60 -17.45 -7.87
N ARG A 35 -15.05 -16.73 -6.89
CA ARG A 35 -15.54 -15.42 -6.44
C ARG A 35 -14.39 -14.44 -6.32
N THR A 36 -14.64 -13.20 -6.73
CA THR A 36 -13.63 -12.13 -6.62
C THR A 36 -13.42 -11.72 -5.17
N GLU A 37 -12.21 -11.28 -4.83
CA GLU A 37 -11.92 -10.72 -3.49
C GLU A 37 -12.89 -9.60 -3.11
N ARG A 38 -13.32 -8.77 -4.08
CA ARG A 38 -14.30 -7.71 -3.86
C ARG A 38 -15.66 -8.26 -3.42
N SER A 39 -16.12 -9.34 -4.02
CA SER A 39 -17.38 -10.01 -3.63
C SER A 39 -17.29 -10.56 -2.21
N ILE A 40 -16.15 -11.16 -1.86
CA ILE A 40 -15.91 -11.70 -0.52
C ILE A 40 -15.84 -10.58 0.52
N ILE A 41 -15.17 -9.46 0.22
CA ILE A 41 -15.16 -8.26 1.08
C ILE A 41 -16.58 -7.74 1.31
N ASN A 42 -17.41 -7.71 0.27
CA ASN A 42 -18.80 -7.29 0.42
C ASN A 42 -19.59 -8.24 1.35
N TRP A 43 -19.29 -9.53 1.34
CA TRP A 43 -19.92 -10.52 2.23
C TRP A 43 -19.47 -10.42 3.69
N CYS A 44 -18.31 -9.81 3.95
CA CYS A 44 -17.83 -9.48 5.29
C CYS A 44 -18.59 -8.29 5.90
N GLN A 45 -19.20 -7.44 5.06
CA GLN A 45 -19.93 -6.27 5.52
C GLN A 45 -21.39 -6.62 5.85
N PRO A 46 -21.96 -6.02 6.91
CA PRO A 46 -23.37 -6.21 7.21
C PRO A 46 -24.25 -5.70 6.07
N ASN A 47 -25.22 -6.50 5.64
CA ASN A 47 -26.25 -6.06 4.71
C ASN A 47 -27.18 -5.03 5.36
N ARG A 48 -28.16 -4.50 4.62
CA ARG A 48 -29.19 -3.56 5.14
C ARG A 48 -29.93 -4.06 6.39
N GLN A 49 -29.94 -5.37 6.62
CA GLN A 49 -30.53 -6.03 7.80
C GLN A 49 -29.54 -6.20 8.96
N GLY A 50 -28.30 -5.72 8.84
CA GLY A 50 -27.26 -5.85 9.87
C GLY A 50 -26.56 -7.21 9.93
N ILE A 51 -26.84 -8.11 9.00
CA ILE A 51 -26.30 -9.47 8.97
C ILE A 51 -25.19 -9.55 7.92
N ALA A 52 -23.98 -9.91 8.34
CA ALA A 52 -22.88 -10.28 7.45
C ALA A 52 -23.04 -11.74 7.01
N ARG A 53 -22.71 -12.04 5.75
CA ARG A 53 -22.79 -13.41 5.23
C ARG A 53 -21.61 -14.25 5.71
N LEU A 54 -20.43 -13.65 5.75
CA LEU A 54 -19.22 -14.27 6.29
C LEU A 54 -18.95 -13.75 7.68
N ASP A 55 -18.55 -14.67 8.56
CA ASP A 55 -18.01 -14.32 9.87
C ASP A 55 -16.58 -13.80 9.69
N ALA A 56 -16.44 -12.48 9.77
CA ALA A 56 -15.22 -11.76 9.49
C ALA A 56 -14.99 -10.65 10.52
N PHE A 57 -13.73 -10.41 10.86
CA PHE A 57 -13.34 -9.20 11.58
C PHE A 57 -12.35 -8.39 10.74
N PHE A 58 -12.39 -7.07 10.89
CA PHE A 58 -11.46 -6.16 10.25
C PHE A 58 -10.32 -5.79 11.21
N ASP A 59 -9.08 -6.06 10.83
CA ASP A 59 -7.90 -5.60 11.55
C ASP A 59 -7.50 -4.22 11.04
N GLU A 60 -7.63 -3.20 11.88
CA GLU A 60 -7.25 -1.82 11.56
C GLU A 60 -5.74 -1.66 11.32
N ASN A 61 -4.89 -2.46 11.98
CA ASN A 61 -3.45 -2.36 11.84
C ASN A 61 -2.99 -2.92 10.48
N ALA A 62 -3.46 -4.12 10.13
CA ALA A 62 -3.17 -4.74 8.85
C ALA A 62 -4.01 -4.20 7.68
N ARG A 63 -5.09 -3.46 7.98
CA ARG A 63 -6.14 -3.01 7.04
C ARG A 63 -6.71 -4.16 6.20
N LYS A 64 -6.93 -5.31 6.83
CA LYS A 64 -7.36 -6.57 6.19
C LYS A 64 -8.50 -7.21 6.96
N TYR A 65 -9.32 -7.97 6.24
CA TYR A 65 -10.31 -8.85 6.85
C TYR A 65 -9.69 -10.22 7.12
N TYR A 66 -9.97 -10.74 8.31
CA TYR A 66 -9.73 -12.12 8.69
C TYR A 66 -11.07 -12.83 8.89
N LEU A 67 -11.11 -14.09 8.47
CA LEU A 67 -12.28 -14.92 8.29
C LEU A 67 -12.10 -16.22 9.06
N THR A 68 -13.22 -16.78 9.54
CA THR A 68 -13.21 -18.15 10.05
C THR A 68 -13.32 -19.14 8.87
N PRO A 69 -12.48 -20.19 8.82
CA PRO A 69 -12.56 -21.21 7.75
C PRO A 69 -13.95 -21.84 7.64
N GLN A 70 -14.60 -22.12 8.78
CA GLN A 70 -15.94 -22.71 8.84
C GLN A 70 -17.00 -21.86 8.14
N SER A 71 -16.94 -20.53 8.28
CA SER A 71 -17.90 -19.65 7.61
C SER A 71 -17.70 -19.63 6.10
N VAL A 72 -16.45 -19.81 5.62
CA VAL A 72 -16.14 -19.86 4.20
C VAL A 72 -16.57 -21.19 3.59
N GLU A 73 -16.31 -22.30 4.27
CA GLU A 73 -16.78 -23.63 3.85
C GLU A 73 -18.31 -23.66 3.66
N ARG A 74 -19.06 -23.15 4.64
CA ARG A 74 -20.52 -23.03 4.52
C ARG A 74 -20.95 -22.20 3.31
N ALA A 75 -20.28 -21.07 3.07
CA ALA A 75 -20.59 -20.21 1.93
C ALA A 75 -20.25 -20.88 0.58
N VAL A 76 -19.19 -21.70 0.54
CA VAL A 76 -18.84 -22.51 -0.64
C VAL A 76 -19.93 -23.53 -0.92
N GLU A 77 -20.40 -24.26 0.10
CA GLU A 77 -21.49 -25.23 -0.05
C GLU A 77 -22.78 -24.58 -0.58
N GLU A 78 -23.14 -23.41 -0.05
CA GLU A 78 -24.29 -22.64 -0.53
C GLU A 78 -24.14 -22.24 -2.01
N GLU A 79 -22.97 -21.72 -2.41
CA GLU A 79 -22.70 -21.33 -3.79
C GLU A 79 -22.69 -22.54 -4.73
N LEU A 80 -22.19 -23.66 -4.26
CA LEU A 80 -22.14 -24.91 -5.02
C LEU A 80 -23.53 -25.53 -5.16
N ALA A 81 -24.37 -25.48 -4.11
CA ALA A 81 -25.78 -25.85 -4.17
C ALA A 81 -26.55 -24.94 -5.14
N LYS A 82 -26.28 -23.63 -5.13
CA LYS A 82 -26.86 -22.68 -6.07
C LYS A 82 -26.42 -22.95 -7.51
N ALA A 83 -25.15 -23.28 -7.74
CA ALA A 83 -24.62 -23.64 -9.05
C ALA A 83 -25.26 -24.93 -9.60
N ARG A 84 -25.45 -25.94 -8.73
CA ARG A 84 -26.15 -27.19 -9.05
C ARG A 84 -27.61 -26.94 -9.40
N ALA A 85 -28.31 -26.10 -8.63
CA ALA A 85 -29.71 -25.75 -8.86
C ALA A 85 -29.91 -24.90 -10.14
N ALA A 86 -28.93 -24.08 -10.49
CA ALA A 86 -28.99 -23.17 -11.64
C ALA A 86 -28.59 -23.80 -12.98
N GLY A 87 -28.13 -25.05 -13.03
CA GLY A 87 -27.89 -25.75 -14.30
C GLY A 87 -26.82 -25.11 -15.21
N THR A 88 -25.80 -24.46 -14.62
CA THR A 88 -24.64 -23.82 -15.27
C THR A 88 -24.89 -22.44 -15.90
N GLN A 89 -24.74 -21.39 -15.10
CA GLN A 89 -23.98 -20.18 -15.45
C GLN A 89 -23.64 -19.43 -14.16
N LEU A 90 -22.44 -19.67 -13.64
CA LEU A 90 -21.81 -18.75 -12.71
C LEU A 90 -21.14 -17.67 -13.56
N PRO A 91 -21.39 -16.37 -13.32
CA PRO A 91 -20.80 -15.32 -14.15
C PRO A 91 -19.28 -15.42 -14.11
N ASN A 92 -18.72 -15.67 -15.28
CA ASN A 92 -17.29 -15.74 -15.54
C ASN A 92 -16.66 -14.39 -15.17
N PRO A 93 -15.49 -14.32 -14.50
CA PRO A 93 -14.89 -13.05 -14.07
C PRO A 93 -14.47 -12.08 -15.20
N SER A 94 -14.68 -12.43 -16.48
CA SER A 94 -14.46 -11.54 -17.64
C SER A 94 -15.73 -10.94 -18.25
N GLU A 95 -16.94 -11.25 -17.76
CA GLU A 95 -18.21 -10.76 -18.36
C GLU A 95 -18.90 -9.65 -17.56
N ALA A 96 -18.15 -8.84 -16.79
CA ALA A 96 -18.71 -7.62 -16.18
C ALA A 96 -18.91 -6.46 -17.18
N GLN A 97 -19.05 -6.74 -18.49
CA GLN A 97 -19.31 -5.71 -19.50
C GLN A 97 -19.92 -6.26 -20.80
N ALA A 98 -21.12 -6.80 -20.72
CA ALA A 98 -22.08 -6.77 -21.84
C ALA A 98 -23.51 -6.97 -21.30
N PRO A 99 -24.48 -6.10 -21.60
CA PRO A 99 -25.87 -6.47 -21.42
C PRO A 99 -26.22 -7.48 -22.52
N ALA A 100 -26.15 -8.77 -22.21
CA ALA A 100 -26.63 -9.82 -23.09
C ALA A 100 -28.16 -9.74 -23.16
N ALA A 101 -28.65 -9.55 -24.39
CA ALA A 101 -30.05 -9.54 -24.75
C ALA A 101 -30.73 -10.88 -24.41
N GLU A 102 -31.79 -10.83 -23.60
CA GLU A 102 -32.79 -11.89 -23.59
C GLU A 102 -33.76 -11.73 -24.78
N PRO A 103 -34.32 -12.84 -25.31
CA PRO A 103 -35.10 -12.84 -26.53
C PRO A 103 -36.44 -12.12 -26.35
N ILE A 104 -36.64 -11.08 -27.15
CA ILE A 104 -37.84 -10.23 -27.22
C ILE A 104 -39.10 -11.09 -27.44
N PRO A 105 -40.04 -11.20 -26.47
CA PRO A 105 -41.43 -11.44 -26.81
C PRO A 105 -42.01 -10.11 -27.29
N LYS A 106 -42.50 -10.14 -28.54
CA LYS A 106 -43.23 -9.08 -29.27
C LYS A 106 -43.55 -7.82 -28.47
N ARG A 107 -42.84 -6.74 -28.84
CA ARG A 107 -43.19 -5.33 -28.67
C ARG A 107 -44.71 -5.14 -28.74
N VAL A 108 -45.33 -4.93 -27.58
CA VAL A 108 -46.56 -4.15 -27.48
C VAL A 108 -46.10 -2.77 -27.05
N GLU A 109 -46.39 -1.80 -27.90
CA GLU A 109 -46.11 -0.38 -27.74
C GLU A 109 -46.35 0.05 -26.28
N ALA A 110 -45.29 0.55 -25.63
CA ALA A 110 -45.41 1.17 -24.34
C ALA A 110 -46.04 2.55 -24.54
N GLU A 111 -47.36 2.60 -24.36
CA GLU A 111 -48.03 3.85 -24.06
C GLU A 111 -47.46 4.45 -22.77
N ASP A 112 -47.33 5.78 -22.83
CA ASP A 112 -47.07 6.73 -21.77
C ASP A 112 -47.26 6.23 -20.33
N LEU A 113 -46.14 6.14 -19.59
CA LEU A 113 -46.14 6.18 -18.13
C LEU A 113 -45.49 7.51 -17.67
N PRO A 114 -46.25 8.37 -16.96
CA PRO A 114 -45.79 9.72 -16.63
C PRO A 114 -44.85 9.73 -15.42
N GLY A 115 -43.72 10.44 -15.53
CA GLY A 115 -43.20 11.23 -14.41
C GLY A 115 -42.19 10.61 -13.42
N LYS A 116 -41.43 9.55 -13.76
CA LYS A 116 -40.36 9.04 -12.86
C LYS A 116 -38.96 8.90 -13.46
N GLY A 117 -38.79 9.24 -14.74
CA GLY A 117 -37.50 9.16 -15.43
C GLY A 117 -36.62 10.40 -15.30
N SER A 118 -37.16 11.61 -15.48
CA SER A 118 -36.32 12.80 -15.71
C SER A 118 -35.49 13.22 -14.49
N GLY A 119 -36.06 13.21 -13.29
CA GLY A 119 -35.35 13.64 -12.08
C GLY A 119 -34.16 12.76 -11.72
N ARG A 120 -34.26 11.44 -11.91
CA ARG A 120 -33.15 10.52 -11.66
C ARG A 120 -32.03 10.69 -12.69
N TRP A 121 -32.37 10.95 -13.94
CA TRP A 121 -31.37 11.22 -14.98
C TRP A 121 -30.64 12.54 -14.73
N GLU A 122 -31.36 13.59 -14.35
CA GLU A 122 -30.77 14.89 -14.01
C GLU A 122 -29.89 14.84 -12.75
N GLU A 123 -30.29 14.06 -11.75
CA GLU A 123 -29.48 13.82 -10.55
C GLU A 123 -28.21 13.04 -10.86
N LEU A 124 -28.32 11.98 -11.66
CA LEU A 124 -27.16 11.22 -12.13
C LEU A 124 -26.23 12.06 -13.00
N GLU A 125 -26.75 12.94 -13.87
CA GLU A 125 -25.93 13.86 -14.65
C GLU A 125 -25.16 14.85 -13.76
N ARG A 126 -25.81 15.36 -12.71
CA ARG A 126 -25.19 16.27 -11.75
C ARG A 126 -24.07 15.57 -10.98
N GLU A 127 -24.35 14.38 -10.45
CA GLU A 127 -23.36 13.57 -9.76
C GLU A 127 -22.18 13.23 -10.67
N ASN A 128 -22.44 12.89 -11.93
CA ASN A 128 -21.38 12.61 -12.90
C ASN A 128 -20.50 13.85 -13.15
N ARG A 129 -21.09 15.04 -13.28
CA ARG A 129 -20.35 16.29 -13.42
C ARG A 129 -19.49 16.58 -12.18
N ASP A 130 -20.03 16.39 -10.98
CA ASP A 130 -19.29 16.61 -9.73
C ASP A 130 -18.15 15.59 -9.54
N LEU A 131 -18.38 14.33 -9.91
CA LEU A 131 -17.35 13.29 -9.91
C LEU A 131 -16.24 13.62 -10.91
N GLN A 132 -16.57 14.12 -12.10
CA GLN A 132 -15.58 14.57 -13.09
C GLN A 132 -14.76 15.75 -12.58
N ILE A 133 -15.39 16.73 -11.92
CA ILE A 133 -14.69 17.87 -11.32
C ILE A 133 -13.73 17.38 -10.23
N THR A 134 -14.19 16.49 -9.35
CA THR A 134 -13.39 15.94 -8.26
C THR A 134 -12.20 15.14 -8.80
N THR A 135 -12.42 14.35 -9.85
CA THR A 135 -11.35 13.56 -10.48
C THR A 135 -10.30 14.47 -11.07
N ARG A 136 -10.69 15.49 -11.84
CA ARG A 136 -9.77 16.49 -12.39
C ARG A 136 -8.99 17.25 -11.31
N ALA A 137 -9.64 17.59 -10.20
CA ALA A 137 -8.97 18.25 -9.07
C ALA A 137 -7.94 17.32 -8.40
N LYS A 138 -8.25 16.03 -8.25
CA LYS A 138 -7.31 15.02 -7.75
C LYS A 138 -6.14 14.85 -8.70
N ASP A 139 -6.37 14.80 -10.01
CA ASP A 139 -5.31 14.67 -11.01
C ASP A 139 -4.35 15.86 -10.95
N TYR A 140 -4.87 17.08 -10.85
CA TYR A 140 -4.04 18.29 -10.67
C TYR A 140 -3.19 18.23 -9.39
N PHE A 141 -3.79 17.77 -8.29
CA PHE A 141 -3.07 17.64 -7.02
C PHE A 141 -1.98 16.55 -7.08
N ILE A 142 -2.26 15.44 -7.74
CA ILE A 142 -1.28 14.37 -7.98
C ILE A 142 -0.13 14.90 -8.83
N GLU A 143 -0.40 15.64 -9.90
CA GLU A 143 0.62 16.24 -10.75
C GLU A 143 1.52 17.20 -9.95
N GLN A 144 0.92 18.02 -9.10
CA GLN A 144 1.68 18.93 -8.23
C GLN A 144 2.58 18.15 -7.25
N LEU A 145 2.06 17.11 -6.60
CA LEU A 145 2.85 16.27 -5.70
C LEU A 145 4.00 15.56 -6.42
N GLN A 146 3.79 15.12 -7.67
CA GLN A 146 4.85 14.53 -8.48
C GLN A 146 5.96 15.55 -8.78
N LYS A 147 5.58 16.78 -9.18
CA LYS A 147 6.54 17.87 -9.41
C LYS A 147 7.35 18.20 -8.16
N ASP A 148 6.68 18.32 -7.01
CA ASP A 148 7.33 18.63 -5.73
C ASP A 148 8.28 17.50 -5.31
N ARG A 149 7.86 16.24 -5.48
CA ARG A 149 8.69 15.06 -5.19
C ARG A 149 9.93 15.02 -6.08
N ASP A 150 9.78 15.31 -7.37
CA ASP A 150 10.89 15.29 -8.32
C ASP A 150 11.84 16.47 -8.09
N ALA A 151 11.33 17.65 -7.73
CA ALA A 151 12.15 18.79 -7.31
C ALA A 151 12.97 18.45 -6.06
N PHE A 152 12.31 17.90 -5.04
CA PHE A 152 12.97 17.47 -3.80
C PHE A 152 14.04 16.40 -4.05
N ALA A 153 13.76 15.43 -4.93
CA ALA A 153 14.72 14.40 -5.30
C ALA A 153 15.98 14.98 -5.94
N ARG A 154 15.84 15.99 -6.82
CA ARG A 154 16.97 16.69 -7.46
C ARG A 154 17.77 17.52 -6.46
N GLU A 155 17.11 18.23 -5.56
CA GLU A 155 17.78 19.00 -4.51
C GLU A 155 18.58 18.07 -3.59
N ARG A 156 17.96 16.96 -3.17
CA ARG A 156 18.61 15.95 -2.33
C ARG A 156 19.82 15.33 -3.04
N SER A 157 19.72 14.96 -4.31
CA SER A 157 20.86 14.40 -5.04
C SER A 157 22.00 15.43 -5.12
N ALA A 158 21.70 16.70 -5.42
CA ALA A 158 22.70 17.76 -5.47
C ALA A 158 23.39 18.00 -4.11
N LEU A 159 22.67 17.87 -2.99
CA LEU A 159 23.26 17.96 -1.65
C LEU A 159 24.16 16.76 -1.34
N ILE A 160 23.74 15.54 -1.72
CA ILE A 160 24.54 14.33 -1.55
C ILE A 160 25.83 14.44 -2.36
N ASP A 161 25.76 14.89 -3.62
CA ASP A 161 26.94 15.07 -4.47
C ASP A 161 27.94 16.05 -3.86
N LYS A 162 27.45 17.16 -3.28
CA LYS A 162 28.30 18.12 -2.55
C LYS A 162 28.96 17.50 -1.32
N LEU A 163 28.24 16.66 -0.58
CA LEU A 163 28.75 15.97 0.61
C LEU A 163 29.81 14.92 0.24
N VAL A 164 29.59 14.16 -0.83
CA VAL A 164 30.57 13.20 -1.34
C VAL A 164 31.84 13.93 -1.78
N ALA A 165 31.71 15.01 -2.56
CA ALA A 165 32.85 15.80 -3.01
C ALA A 165 33.62 16.45 -1.85
N SER A 166 32.95 16.88 -0.77
CA SER A 166 33.64 17.39 0.42
C SER A 166 34.33 16.27 1.20
N SER A 167 33.70 15.10 1.34
CA SER A 167 34.27 13.92 1.99
C SER A 167 35.55 13.44 1.28
N GLU A 168 35.55 13.38 -0.05
CA GLU A 168 36.74 13.05 -0.85
C GLU A 168 37.88 14.04 -0.60
N ARG A 169 37.59 15.35 -0.60
CA ARG A 169 38.60 16.38 -0.31
C ARG A 169 39.14 16.25 1.10
N ILE A 170 38.29 15.98 2.09
CA ILE A 170 38.70 15.76 3.47
C ILE A 170 39.64 14.55 3.54
N GLY A 171 39.30 13.42 2.91
CA GLY A 171 40.16 12.23 2.89
C GLY A 171 41.53 12.50 2.23
N VAL A 172 41.58 13.29 1.15
CA VAL A 172 42.84 13.71 0.53
C VAL A 172 43.66 14.61 1.47
N LEU A 173 43.01 15.48 2.24
CA LEU A 173 43.69 16.34 3.22
C LEU A 173 44.18 15.54 4.43
N GLU A 174 43.38 14.61 4.95
CA GLU A 174 43.74 13.70 6.03
C GLU A 174 44.97 12.86 5.66
N THR A 175 44.99 12.27 4.46
CA THR A 175 46.14 11.49 3.99
C THR A 175 47.41 12.34 3.86
N LYS A 176 47.30 13.58 3.35
CA LYS A 176 48.43 14.52 3.30
C LYS A 176 48.92 14.91 4.70
N LEU A 177 48.01 15.11 5.65
CA LEU A 177 48.35 15.46 7.02
C LEU A 177 49.11 14.30 7.70
N LEU A 178 48.62 13.07 7.55
CA LEU A 178 49.29 11.86 8.06
C LEU A 178 50.71 11.69 7.49
N GLN A 179 50.94 12.06 6.22
CA GLN A 179 52.28 12.04 5.63
C GLN A 179 53.23 13.07 6.26
N LEU A 180 52.71 14.24 6.65
CA LEU A 180 53.50 15.28 7.35
C LEU A 180 53.78 14.93 8.81
N GLU A 181 52.94 14.10 9.44
CA GLU A 181 53.15 13.55 10.79
C GLU A 181 54.11 12.35 10.82
N GLY A 182 54.69 11.95 9.68
CA GLY A 182 55.77 10.97 9.62
C GLY A 182 56.96 11.33 10.54
N PRO A 183 57.80 10.35 10.93
CA PRO A 183 58.71 10.48 12.07
C PRO A 183 59.63 11.68 11.90
N ARG A 184 59.45 12.69 12.76
CA ARG A 184 60.39 13.81 12.91
C ARG A 184 61.75 13.22 13.26
N GLU A 185 62.67 13.23 12.29
CA GLU A 185 64.08 12.98 12.55
C GLU A 185 64.52 13.97 13.63
N VAL A 186 64.69 13.45 14.85
CA VAL A 186 65.29 14.18 15.95
C VAL A 186 66.75 14.32 15.57
N ARG A 187 67.10 15.44 14.91
CA ARG A 187 68.50 15.80 14.66
C ARG A 187 69.20 15.83 16.02
N LYS A 188 69.94 14.78 16.34
CA LYS A 188 70.80 14.74 17.52
C LYS A 188 71.88 15.78 17.32
N VAL A 189 71.70 16.93 17.97
CA VAL A 189 72.74 17.95 18.10
C VAL A 189 73.85 17.31 18.91
N GLN A 190 74.98 16.97 18.26
CA GLN A 190 76.21 16.59 18.96
C GLN A 190 76.74 17.85 19.64
N VAL A 191 76.60 17.91 20.98
CA VAL A 191 77.32 18.88 21.80
C VAL A 191 78.77 18.40 21.85
N VAL A 192 79.66 19.13 21.17
CA VAL A 192 81.11 18.96 21.33
C VAL A 192 81.46 19.46 22.73
N ALA A 193 81.71 18.54 23.64
CA ALA A 193 82.32 18.85 24.92
C ALA A 193 83.83 19.03 24.68
N ASP A 194 84.28 20.28 24.70
CA ASP A 194 85.70 20.61 24.68
C ASP A 194 86.26 20.34 26.07
N GLY A 195 86.95 19.21 26.21
CA GLY A 195 87.64 18.79 27.41
C GLY A 195 89.12 18.60 27.10
N SER A 196 89.92 19.62 27.40
CA SER A 196 91.37 19.47 27.55
C SER A 196 91.80 20.13 28.86
N ASP A 197 91.72 19.33 29.91
CA ASP A 197 92.55 19.46 31.11
C ASP A 197 93.92 18.83 30.81
N SER A 198 94.99 19.60 31.00
CA SER A 198 96.33 19.07 31.21
C SER A 198 97.25 20.16 31.78
N GLY A 199 97.28 20.23 33.11
CA GLY A 199 98.49 19.96 33.89
C GLY A 199 99.69 20.91 33.81
N ASP A 200 99.92 21.59 34.94
CA ASP A 200 101.14 21.50 35.76
C ASP A 200 102.49 21.98 35.14
N GLN A 201 103.03 23.10 35.65
CA GLN A 201 104.47 23.20 35.89
C GLN A 201 104.82 24.24 36.96
N LEU A 202 105.46 23.73 38.03
CA LEU A 202 106.17 24.42 39.09
C LEU A 202 107.48 25.04 38.57
N ASP A 203 107.74 26.30 38.93
CA ASP A 203 108.92 26.75 39.73
C ASP A 203 108.83 28.28 39.98
#